data_AF-A0A5J5CHX4-F1
#
_entry.id   AF-A0A5J5CHX4-F1
#
_cell.length_a   1.000
_cell.length_b   1.000
_cell.length_c   1.000
_cell.angle_alpha   90.00
_cell.angle_beta   90.00
_cell.angle_gamma   90.00
#
_symmetry.space_group_name_H-M   'P 1'
#
loop_
_entity.id
_entity.type
_entity.pdbx_description
1 polymer ?
#
loop_
_entity_poly.entity_id
_entity_poly.type
_entity_poly.pdbx_seq_one_letter_code
_entity_poly.pdbx_strand_id
1 'polypeptide(L)'
;MSLLWGVLSQALSWTGLCQALFWACAGLGAVVAVVAVRLLVRHAWFTYRLSCFSKPHANSWLFGHLGQMYTHSCSWFLGPFYHLVRLFHPDFVKPLLTAPASITVKDELIYGHLRPWLGQSLLLSNGEEWSRRRRLLTPAFHFDILKNYVTKFNTSTNIMHDKWRHLVAKGTTNVEMFDHVTLMTLDSLLKCAFSYNSNCQWSASEYVSALVELSDLIIDRRQKILHHWDWFYWKTQQGKRFRKALSIVHSFTREVVQKRRSLISQRKKTAPQRKKDFVDIILLSKDEDGQGLTDEEIQAEANTFMFAGHDTTASAICWTLYNLARHEHYQERCRQEVMDLMQGRDRQEIEWEDLSKLPFTTMCIRESLRLHSPVQAVTRKYTQDIALPGDRTVPKGAISLVSIYGTHHNPVVWKNPHASHAFIPFSSGPRNCIGQKFALAELRVVVALTLLRFRLTPGVNPELGSRSGGVRRLPQLVLRAEGGLWLQLEPLILHNLDEC
;
A
#
# COMPACT_ATOMS: atom_id res chain seq x y z
N MET A 1 -64.05 -9.10 18.21
CA MET A 1 -63.29 -10.14 17.48
C MET A 1 -63.68 -10.26 16.00
N SER A 2 -64.95 -10.11 15.60
CA SER A 2 -65.40 -10.26 14.20
C SER A 2 -64.82 -9.24 13.21
N LEU A 3 -64.70 -7.96 13.59
CA LEU A 3 -64.07 -6.91 12.78
C LEU A 3 -62.58 -7.18 12.51
N LEU A 4 -61.84 -7.61 13.53
CA LEU A 4 -60.44 -8.02 13.40
C LEU A 4 -60.29 -9.24 12.48
N TRP A 5 -61.21 -10.21 12.57
CA TRP A 5 -61.22 -11.40 11.73
C TRP A 5 -61.57 -11.09 10.27
N GLY A 6 -62.48 -10.14 10.01
CA GLY A 6 -62.82 -9.68 8.65
C GLY A 6 -61.71 -8.86 7.99
N VAL A 7 -61.03 -8.01 8.76
CA VAL A 7 -59.85 -7.26 8.28
C VAL A 7 -58.68 -8.22 8.03
N LEU A 8 -58.47 -9.22 8.90
CA LEU A 8 -57.47 -10.26 8.69
C LEU A 8 -57.80 -11.17 7.50
N SER A 9 -59.06 -11.55 7.28
CA SER A 9 -59.45 -12.41 6.15
C SER A 9 -59.37 -11.67 4.81
N GLN A 10 -59.67 -10.36 4.77
CA GLN A 10 -59.43 -9.53 3.59
C GLN A 10 -57.94 -9.27 3.35
N ALA A 11 -57.15 -9.02 4.39
CA ALA A 11 -55.70 -8.82 4.26
C ALA A 11 -54.95 -10.10 3.86
N LEU A 12 -55.43 -11.28 4.29
CA LEU A 12 -54.90 -12.60 3.94
C LEU A 12 -55.56 -13.21 2.70
N SER A 13 -56.55 -12.55 2.11
CA SER A 13 -57.14 -12.98 0.84
C SER A 13 -56.13 -12.82 -0.30
N TRP A 14 -56.22 -13.65 -1.33
CA TRP A 14 -55.35 -13.56 -2.52
C TRP A 14 -55.39 -12.15 -3.15
N THR A 15 -56.56 -11.51 -3.16
CA THR A 15 -56.74 -10.15 -3.68
C THR A 15 -56.09 -9.09 -2.78
N GLY A 16 -56.19 -9.22 -1.46
CA GLY A 16 -55.50 -8.35 -0.50
C GLY A 16 -53.97 -8.46 -0.59
N LEU A 17 -53.45 -9.68 -0.74
CA LEU A 17 -52.03 -9.94 -0.98
C LEU A 17 -51.54 -9.35 -2.31
N CYS A 18 -52.30 -9.51 -3.39
CA CYS A 18 -51.98 -8.91 -4.69
C CYS A 18 -51.98 -7.38 -4.64
N GLN A 19 -52.94 -6.75 -3.95
CA GLN A 19 -52.97 -5.29 -3.78
C GLN A 19 -51.79 -4.80 -2.93
N ALA A 20 -51.46 -5.49 -1.84
CA ALA A 20 -50.30 -5.15 -1.02
C ALA A 20 -48.97 -5.27 -1.80
N LEU A 21 -48.80 -6.34 -2.59
CA LEU A 21 -47.65 -6.52 -3.48
C LEU A 21 -47.59 -5.44 -4.56
N PHE A 22 -48.73 -5.07 -5.16
CA PHE A 22 -48.78 -4.00 -6.15
C PHE A 22 -48.32 -2.66 -5.56
N TRP A 23 -48.85 -2.25 -4.39
CA TRP A 23 -48.44 -1.02 -3.73
C TRP A 23 -46.97 -1.05 -3.27
N ALA A 24 -46.48 -2.20 -2.82
CA ALA A 24 -45.07 -2.39 -2.48
C ALA A 24 -44.16 -2.25 -3.72
N CYS A 25 -44.54 -2.87 -4.85
CA CYS A 25 -43.81 -2.76 -6.12
C CYS A 25 -43.88 -1.34 -6.69
N ALA A 26 -45.04 -0.68 -6.65
CA ALA A 26 -45.21 0.70 -7.08
C ALA A 26 -44.38 1.67 -6.21
N GLY A 27 -44.39 1.46 -4.89
CA GLY A 27 -43.55 2.22 -3.95
C GLY A 27 -42.06 2.02 -4.24
N LEU A 28 -41.62 0.78 -4.46
CA LEU A 28 -40.23 0.47 -4.84
C LEU A 28 -39.87 1.13 -6.18
N GLY A 29 -40.76 1.07 -7.17
CA GLY A 29 -40.59 1.72 -8.47
C GLY A 29 -40.42 3.23 -8.35
N ALA A 30 -41.25 3.89 -7.53
CA ALA A 30 -41.14 5.32 -7.25
C ALA A 30 -39.81 5.67 -6.58
N VAL A 31 -39.37 4.88 -5.59
CA VAL A 31 -38.06 5.06 -4.94
C VAL A 31 -36.92 4.92 -5.95
N VAL A 32 -36.95 3.90 -6.81
CA VAL A 32 -35.95 3.69 -7.86
C VAL A 32 -35.92 4.87 -8.83
N ALA A 33 -37.08 5.36 -9.26
CA ALA A 33 -37.18 6.51 -10.16
C ALA A 33 -36.58 7.78 -9.54
N VAL A 34 -36.92 8.07 -8.27
CA VAL A 34 -36.36 9.23 -7.54
C VAL A 34 -34.84 9.11 -7.41
N VAL A 35 -34.32 7.92 -7.06
CA VAL A 35 -32.87 7.68 -6.97
C VAL A 35 -32.20 7.84 -8.33
N ALA A 36 -32.80 7.32 -9.40
CA ALA A 36 -32.29 7.44 -10.77
C ALA A 36 -32.22 8.91 -11.21
N VAL A 37 -33.28 9.69 -11.01
CA VAL A 37 -33.30 11.13 -11.33
C VAL A 37 -32.22 11.86 -10.54
N ARG A 38 -32.09 11.59 -9.23
CA ARG A 38 -31.03 12.21 -8.40
C ARG A 38 -29.63 11.87 -8.91
N LEU A 39 -29.39 10.62 -9.31
CA LEU A 39 -28.11 10.20 -9.88
C LEU A 39 -27.83 10.87 -11.22
N LEU A 40 -28.83 10.99 -12.10
CA LEU A 40 -28.70 11.66 -13.40
C LEU A 40 -28.43 13.17 -13.24
N VAL A 41 -29.17 13.86 -12.36
CA VAL A 41 -28.94 15.28 -12.07
C VAL A 41 -27.54 15.49 -11.50
N ARG A 42 -27.13 14.64 -10.54
CA ARG A 42 -25.77 14.68 -10.00
C ARG A 42 -24.72 14.44 -11.07
N HIS A 43 -24.94 13.47 -11.96
CA HIS A 43 -24.03 13.15 -13.04
C HIS A 43 -23.90 14.29 -14.05
N ALA A 44 -25.03 14.90 -14.44
CA ALA A 44 -25.03 16.08 -15.30
C ALA A 44 -24.26 17.25 -14.67
N TRP A 45 -24.48 17.49 -13.37
CA TRP A 45 -23.77 18.53 -12.62
C TRP A 45 -22.25 18.31 -12.60
N PHE A 46 -21.78 17.10 -12.26
CA PHE A 46 -20.35 16.79 -12.29
C PHE A 46 -19.78 16.81 -13.71
N THR A 47 -20.55 16.38 -14.71
CA THR A 47 -20.13 16.42 -16.12
C THR A 47 -19.88 17.85 -16.58
N TYR A 48 -20.76 18.78 -16.19
CA TYR A 48 -20.59 20.21 -16.42
C TYR A 48 -19.37 20.76 -15.67
N ARG A 49 -19.28 20.51 -14.35
CA ARG A 49 -18.20 21.03 -13.49
C ARG A 49 -16.81 20.49 -13.84
N LEU A 50 -16.73 19.30 -14.46
CA LEU A 50 -15.49 18.66 -14.89
C LEU A 50 -15.19 18.86 -16.39
N SER A 51 -15.97 19.69 -17.09
CA SER A 51 -15.77 19.99 -18.51
C SER A 51 -14.43 20.67 -18.82
N CYS A 52 -13.83 21.34 -17.84
CA CYS A 52 -12.51 21.97 -17.96
C CYS A 52 -11.34 20.98 -18.01
N PHE A 53 -11.60 19.68 -17.80
CA PHE A 53 -10.62 18.62 -17.95
C PHE A 53 -10.87 17.82 -19.22
N SER A 54 -9.81 17.52 -19.95
CA SER A 54 -9.85 16.61 -21.10
C SER A 54 -10.45 15.25 -20.68
N LYS A 55 -11.23 14.64 -21.56
CA LYS A 55 -11.79 13.30 -21.38
C LYS A 55 -11.06 12.31 -22.30
N PRO A 56 -10.65 11.13 -21.82
CA PRO A 56 -10.19 10.05 -22.68
C PRO A 56 -11.25 9.65 -23.71
N HIS A 57 -10.90 8.86 -24.72
CA HIS A 57 -11.92 8.16 -25.51
C HIS A 57 -12.64 7.12 -24.64
N ALA A 58 -13.98 7.16 -24.61
CA ALA A 58 -14.79 6.19 -23.86
C ALA A 58 -14.96 4.94 -24.72
N ASN A 59 -14.53 3.78 -24.22
CA ASN A 59 -14.83 2.51 -24.90
C ASN A 59 -16.28 2.06 -24.61
N SER A 60 -16.86 2.55 -23.50
CA SER A 60 -18.25 2.30 -23.10
C SER A 60 -18.73 3.41 -22.16
N TRP A 61 -20.00 3.78 -22.25
CA TRP A 61 -20.65 4.70 -21.32
C TRP A 61 -20.72 4.14 -19.87
N LEU A 62 -20.67 2.82 -19.70
CA LEU A 62 -20.75 2.13 -18.41
C LEU A 62 -19.37 1.86 -17.80
N PHE A 63 -18.41 1.41 -18.61
CA PHE A 63 -17.06 1.03 -18.16
C PHE A 63 -16.01 2.14 -18.32
N GLY A 64 -16.36 3.26 -18.96
CA GLY A 64 -15.52 4.44 -19.07
C GLY A 64 -14.30 4.26 -19.97
N HIS A 65 -13.15 4.74 -19.49
CA HIS A 65 -11.98 5.10 -20.26
C HIS A 65 -10.74 4.29 -19.84
N LEU A 66 -10.08 3.58 -20.76
CA LEU A 66 -8.78 2.92 -20.52
C LEU A 66 -7.80 3.33 -21.62
N GLY A 67 -6.69 3.96 -21.21
CA GLY A 67 -5.47 4.03 -22.03
C GLY A 67 -5.35 5.19 -23.02
N GLN A 68 -5.18 6.42 -22.52
CA GLN A 68 -4.51 7.50 -23.26
C GLN A 68 -3.66 8.36 -22.32
N MET A 69 -2.49 8.81 -22.77
CA MET A 69 -1.61 9.70 -22.03
C MET A 69 -2.06 11.15 -22.21
N TYR A 70 -2.51 11.77 -21.12
CA TYR A 70 -2.78 13.20 -21.06
C TYR A 70 -1.58 13.92 -20.41
N THR A 71 -1.31 15.15 -20.85
CA THR A 71 -0.14 15.94 -20.42
C THR A 71 -0.20 16.38 -18.97
N HIS A 72 -1.39 16.73 -18.46
CA HIS A 72 -1.55 17.27 -17.10
C HIS A 72 -2.61 16.58 -16.24
N SER A 73 -3.80 16.35 -16.79
CA SER A 73 -4.94 15.78 -16.07
C SER A 73 -6.06 15.39 -17.03
N CYS A 74 -6.95 14.49 -16.61
CA CYS A 74 -8.16 14.15 -17.33
C CYS A 74 -9.32 13.84 -16.37
N SER A 75 -10.56 14.04 -16.80
CA SER A 75 -11.74 13.57 -16.08
C SER A 75 -12.24 12.24 -16.66
N TRP A 76 -12.77 11.37 -15.81
CA TRP A 76 -13.44 10.14 -16.22
C TRP A 76 -14.56 9.78 -15.23
N PHE A 77 -15.51 8.97 -15.70
CA PHE A 77 -16.68 8.58 -14.94
C PHE A 77 -16.80 7.06 -14.92
N LEU A 78 -17.26 6.51 -13.79
CA LEU A 78 -17.64 5.10 -13.67
C LEU A 78 -19.15 5.04 -13.44
N GLY A 79 -19.88 4.99 -14.56
CA GLY A 79 -21.32 5.22 -14.60
C GLY A 79 -21.74 6.56 -13.95
N PRO A 80 -23.00 6.68 -13.51
CA PRO A 80 -23.48 7.86 -12.78
C PRO A 80 -23.03 7.88 -11.31
N PHE A 81 -22.23 6.90 -10.87
CA PHE A 81 -21.92 6.68 -9.46
C PHE A 81 -20.65 7.42 -9.02
N TYR A 82 -19.60 7.38 -9.84
CA TYR A 82 -18.30 7.93 -9.48
C TYR A 82 -17.80 8.91 -10.55
N HIS A 83 -17.31 10.05 -10.06
CA HIS A 83 -16.84 11.16 -10.88
C HIS A 83 -15.42 11.43 -10.42
N LEU A 84 -14.45 11.23 -11.30
CA LEU A 84 -13.05 11.31 -10.91
C LEU A 84 -12.25 12.23 -11.82
N VAL A 85 -11.23 12.83 -11.23
CA VAL A 85 -10.21 13.62 -11.92
C VAL A 85 -8.89 12.92 -11.68
N ARG A 86 -8.18 12.56 -12.75
CA ARG A 86 -6.84 11.98 -12.69
C ARG A 86 -5.83 13.05 -13.02
N LEU A 87 -4.77 13.16 -12.21
CA LEU A 87 -3.75 14.20 -12.33
C LEU A 87 -2.35 13.59 -12.38
N PHE A 88 -1.51 14.15 -13.25
CA PHE A 88 -0.18 13.63 -13.58
C PHE A 88 0.92 14.69 -13.58
N HIS A 89 0.58 15.98 -13.60
CA HIS A 89 1.59 17.05 -13.57
C HIS A 89 1.84 17.53 -12.14
N PRO A 90 3.11 17.78 -11.74
CA PRO A 90 3.47 18.25 -10.39
C PRO A 90 2.65 19.43 -9.89
N ASP A 91 2.45 20.45 -10.73
CA ASP A 91 1.66 21.65 -10.37
C ASP A 91 0.17 21.37 -10.14
N PHE A 92 -0.35 20.29 -10.72
CA PHE A 92 -1.74 19.87 -10.56
C PHE A 92 -1.91 18.94 -9.35
N VAL A 93 -0.91 18.11 -9.05
CA VAL A 93 -0.96 17.21 -7.89
C VAL A 93 -0.62 17.93 -6.58
N LYS A 94 0.22 18.98 -6.63
CA LYS A 94 0.67 19.72 -5.44
C LYS A 94 -0.50 20.29 -4.63
N PRO A 95 -1.45 21.08 -5.17
CA PRO A 95 -2.57 21.63 -4.40
C PRO A 95 -3.39 20.56 -3.69
N LEU A 96 -3.53 19.39 -4.32
CA LEU A 96 -4.30 18.26 -3.79
C LEU A 96 -3.56 17.55 -2.65
N LEU A 97 -2.25 17.35 -2.77
CA LEU A 97 -1.44 16.67 -1.75
C LEU A 97 -1.17 17.58 -0.54
N THR A 98 -1.02 18.89 -0.76
CA THR A 98 -0.74 19.86 0.30
C THR A 98 -2.01 20.41 0.96
N ALA A 99 -3.20 20.04 0.48
CA ALA A 99 -4.46 20.41 1.09
C ALA A 99 -4.49 20.00 2.58
N PRO A 100 -5.05 20.86 3.46
CA PRO A 100 -5.19 20.54 4.88
C PRO A 100 -5.90 19.19 5.12
N ALA A 101 -5.49 18.48 6.17
CA ALA A 101 -6.09 17.20 6.51
C ALA A 101 -7.59 17.33 6.89
N SER A 102 -8.00 18.48 7.41
CA SER A 102 -9.39 18.79 7.78
C SER A 102 -10.36 18.76 6.61
N ILE A 103 -9.88 19.08 5.40
CA ILE A 103 -10.70 19.07 4.17
C ILE A 103 -10.44 17.85 3.28
N THR A 104 -9.47 17.02 3.64
CA THR A 104 -8.99 15.90 2.83
C THR A 104 -9.54 14.58 3.36
N VAL A 105 -10.34 13.91 2.54
CA VAL A 105 -11.05 12.68 2.89
C VAL A 105 -10.60 11.52 1.98
N LYS A 106 -10.48 10.32 2.55
CA LYS A 106 -10.28 9.08 1.78
C LYS A 106 -11.59 8.68 1.11
N ASP A 107 -11.57 8.36 -0.18
CA ASP A 107 -12.79 8.00 -0.91
C ASP A 107 -13.28 6.59 -0.58
N GLU A 108 -14.59 6.37 -0.64
CA GLU A 108 -15.19 5.05 -0.38
C GLU A 108 -14.97 4.04 -1.51
N LEU A 109 -14.73 4.49 -2.75
CA LEU A 109 -14.55 3.60 -3.90
C LEU A 109 -13.30 2.73 -3.74
N ILE A 110 -12.22 3.31 -3.22
CA ILE A 110 -10.95 2.62 -2.99
C ILE A 110 -10.78 2.22 -1.53
N TYR A 111 -10.91 3.17 -0.62
CA TYR A 111 -10.59 2.95 0.80
C TYR A 111 -11.72 2.27 1.56
N GLY A 112 -12.97 2.36 1.07
CA GLY A 112 -14.10 1.61 1.64
C GLY A 112 -13.90 0.09 1.52
N HIS A 113 -13.35 -0.39 0.39
CA HIS A 113 -13.03 -1.81 0.20
C HIS A 113 -11.88 -2.31 1.09
N LEU A 114 -11.03 -1.42 1.60
CA LEU A 114 -9.96 -1.74 2.55
C LEU A 114 -10.45 -1.76 4.00
N ARG A 115 -11.56 -1.07 4.31
CA ARG A 115 -12.08 -0.90 5.69
C ARG A 115 -12.33 -2.23 6.42
N PRO A 116 -12.91 -3.28 5.81
CA PRO A 116 -13.09 -4.56 6.50
C PRO A 116 -11.77 -5.24 6.92
N TRP A 117 -10.67 -4.92 6.24
CA TRP A 117 -9.35 -5.44 6.57
C TRP A 117 -8.63 -4.56 7.59
N LEU A 118 -8.52 -3.28 7.29
CA LEU A 118 -7.63 -2.38 8.01
C LEU A 118 -8.31 -1.64 9.16
N GLY A 119 -9.63 -1.72 9.27
CA GLY A 119 -10.42 -0.96 10.23
C GLY A 119 -10.27 0.56 10.01
N GLN A 120 -10.76 1.34 10.96
CA GLN A 120 -10.63 2.79 10.92
C GLN A 120 -9.24 3.23 11.41
N SER A 121 -8.19 2.89 10.67
CA SER A 121 -6.79 3.13 11.05
C SER A 121 -6.25 4.48 10.58
N LEU A 122 -4.97 4.79 10.85
CA LEU A 122 -4.27 5.95 10.32
C LEU A 122 -4.39 6.11 8.79
N LEU A 123 -4.45 5.00 8.05
CA LEU A 123 -4.57 5.05 6.59
C LEU A 123 -5.97 5.52 6.13
N LEU A 124 -7.02 5.07 6.82
CA LEU A 124 -8.43 5.21 6.40
C LEU A 124 -9.20 6.33 7.12
N SER A 125 -8.78 6.67 8.34
CA SER A 125 -9.36 7.74 9.16
C SER A 125 -9.28 9.11 8.49
N ASN A 126 -10.14 10.05 8.89
CA ASN A 126 -10.19 11.41 8.36
C ASN A 126 -10.39 12.43 9.50
N GLY A 127 -10.23 13.73 9.20
CA GLY A 127 -10.50 14.80 10.16
C GLY A 127 -9.70 14.70 11.45
N GLU A 128 -10.36 14.98 12.57
CA GLU A 128 -9.76 14.97 13.91
C GLU A 128 -9.28 13.59 14.33
N GLU A 129 -10.01 12.54 13.98
CA GLU A 129 -9.64 11.16 14.28
C GLU A 129 -8.29 10.81 13.65
N TRP A 130 -8.10 11.16 12.37
CA TRP A 130 -6.82 10.99 11.69
C TRP A 130 -5.72 11.81 12.37
N SER A 131 -6.01 13.05 12.74
CA SER A 131 -5.03 13.94 13.37
C SER A 131 -4.58 13.39 14.73
N ARG A 132 -5.52 12.90 15.57
CA ARG A 132 -5.25 12.24 16.85
C ARG A 132 -4.34 11.03 16.65
N ARG A 133 -4.71 10.11 15.77
CA ARG A 133 -3.91 8.92 15.42
C ARG A 133 -2.52 9.32 14.90
N ARG A 134 -2.42 10.30 14.00
CA ARG A 134 -1.14 10.74 13.45
C ARG A 134 -0.21 11.30 14.53
N ARG A 135 -0.73 12.11 15.46
CA ARG A 135 0.06 12.63 16.59
C ARG A 135 0.53 11.50 17.50
N LEU A 136 -0.35 10.57 17.87
CA LEU A 136 -0.01 9.43 18.74
C LEU A 136 1.06 8.50 18.15
N LEU A 137 1.04 8.29 16.83
CA LEU A 137 1.90 7.29 16.17
C LEU A 137 3.21 7.86 15.62
N THR A 138 3.30 9.16 15.35
CA THR A 138 4.52 9.78 14.79
C THR A 138 5.78 9.55 15.64
N PRO A 139 5.74 9.57 16.99
CA PRO A 139 6.92 9.27 17.81
C PRO A 139 7.56 7.92 17.52
N ALA A 140 6.79 6.91 17.05
CA ALA A 140 7.31 5.58 16.71
C ALA A 140 8.32 5.57 15.56
N PHE A 141 8.35 6.64 14.77
CA PHE A 141 9.20 6.78 13.58
C PHE A 141 10.30 7.83 13.77
N HIS A 142 10.58 8.21 15.03
CA HIS A 142 11.69 9.08 15.37
C HIS A 142 13.04 8.37 15.12
N PHE A 143 14.07 9.14 14.75
CA PHE A 143 15.37 8.56 14.36
C PHE A 143 16.02 7.76 15.49
N ASP A 144 15.81 8.14 16.76
CA ASP A 144 16.35 7.42 17.93
C ASP A 144 15.82 5.99 18.10
N ILE A 145 14.63 5.73 17.54
CA ILE A 145 14.03 4.40 17.47
C ILE A 145 14.59 3.67 16.24
N LEU A 146 14.58 4.33 15.07
CA LEU A 146 15.03 3.76 13.80
C LEU A 146 16.50 3.33 13.81
N LYS A 147 17.37 4.03 14.55
CA LYS A 147 18.77 3.63 14.77
C LYS A 147 18.90 2.17 15.20
N ASN A 148 18.05 1.72 16.12
CA ASN A 148 18.10 0.36 16.67
C ASN A 148 17.55 -0.69 15.69
N TYR A 149 16.83 -0.26 14.64
CA TYR A 149 16.26 -1.15 13.64
C TYR A 149 17.27 -1.57 12.58
N VAL A 150 18.36 -0.81 12.39
CA VAL A 150 19.40 -1.17 11.43
C VAL A 150 20.00 -2.54 11.74
N THR A 151 20.28 -2.86 13.00
CA THR A 151 20.74 -4.21 13.41
C THR A 151 19.72 -5.30 13.06
N LYS A 152 18.42 -5.00 13.15
CA LYS A 152 17.35 -5.94 12.77
C LYS A 152 17.26 -6.10 11.25
N PHE A 153 17.45 -5.04 10.48
CA PHE A 153 17.57 -5.10 9.02
C PHE A 153 18.74 -5.99 8.59
N ASN A 154 19.92 -5.80 9.19
CA ASN A 154 21.08 -6.67 8.97
C ASN A 154 20.73 -8.14 9.26
N THR A 155 20.14 -8.41 10.44
CA THR A 155 19.77 -9.78 10.85
C THR A 155 18.81 -10.44 9.85
N SER A 156 17.72 -9.77 9.49
CA SER A 156 16.72 -10.31 8.55
C SER A 156 17.30 -10.50 7.14
N THR A 157 18.17 -9.59 6.71
CA THR A 157 18.89 -9.69 5.43
C THR A 157 19.88 -10.86 5.43
N ASN A 158 20.61 -11.07 6.52
CA ASN A 158 21.53 -12.20 6.67
C ASN A 158 20.80 -13.55 6.53
N ILE A 159 19.64 -13.71 7.19
CA ILE A 159 18.82 -14.93 7.08
C ILE A 159 18.39 -15.20 5.63
N MET A 160 18.00 -14.15 4.88
CA MET A 160 17.64 -14.29 3.47
C MET A 160 18.86 -14.67 2.62
N HIS A 161 20.01 -14.04 2.86
CA HIS A 161 21.26 -14.34 2.15
C HIS A 161 21.77 -15.75 2.44
N ASP A 162 21.66 -16.24 3.66
CA ASP A 162 22.03 -17.62 4.01
C ASP A 162 21.20 -18.63 3.21
N LYS A 163 19.91 -18.36 3.01
CA LYS A 163 19.05 -19.17 2.13
C LYS A 163 19.48 -19.12 0.69
N TRP A 164 19.78 -17.93 0.18
CA TRP A 164 20.24 -17.77 -1.20
C TRP A 164 21.55 -18.53 -1.43
N ARG A 165 22.51 -18.47 -0.50
CA ARG A 165 23.73 -19.28 -0.58
C ARG A 165 23.43 -20.78 -0.58
N HIS A 166 22.50 -21.24 0.28
CA HIS A 166 22.10 -22.65 0.32
C HIS A 166 21.41 -23.12 -0.96
N LEU A 167 20.58 -22.28 -1.57
CA LEU A 167 19.94 -22.56 -2.87
C LEU A 167 20.98 -22.67 -3.98
N VAL A 168 21.91 -21.71 -4.06
CA VAL A 168 23.00 -21.76 -5.05
C VAL A 168 23.88 -22.98 -4.85
N ALA A 169 24.23 -23.33 -3.60
CA ALA A 169 25.02 -24.53 -3.29
C ALA A 169 24.32 -25.84 -3.71
N LYS A 170 22.98 -25.82 -3.81
CA LYS A 170 22.17 -26.92 -4.33
C LYS A 170 21.95 -26.88 -5.86
N GLY A 171 22.55 -25.92 -6.55
CA GLY A 171 22.40 -25.72 -7.99
C GLY A 171 21.20 -24.86 -8.40
N THR A 172 20.44 -24.29 -7.46
CA THR A 172 19.34 -23.36 -7.74
C THR A 172 19.84 -21.92 -7.74
N THR A 173 20.22 -21.41 -8.91
CA THR A 173 20.68 -20.02 -9.09
C THR A 173 19.55 -19.06 -9.50
N ASN A 174 18.50 -19.57 -10.14
CA ASN A 174 17.36 -18.80 -10.62
C ASN A 174 16.26 -18.75 -9.56
N VAL A 175 15.99 -17.58 -8.98
CA VAL A 175 15.05 -17.40 -7.87
C VAL A 175 13.98 -16.35 -8.18
N GLU A 176 12.75 -16.59 -7.74
CA GLU A 176 11.68 -15.57 -7.73
C GLU A 176 11.86 -14.68 -6.49
N MET A 177 12.05 -13.39 -6.68
CA MET A 177 12.43 -12.49 -5.60
C MET A 177 11.29 -12.15 -4.64
N PHE A 178 10.06 -11.98 -5.13
CA PHE A 178 8.96 -11.52 -4.29
C PHE A 178 8.71 -12.46 -3.13
N ASP A 179 8.81 -13.78 -3.34
CA ASP A 179 8.61 -14.76 -2.26
C ASP A 179 9.64 -14.58 -1.14
N HIS A 180 10.92 -14.47 -1.48
CA HIS A 180 12.00 -14.35 -0.49
C HIS A 180 12.03 -12.98 0.18
N VAL A 181 11.94 -11.91 -0.62
CA VAL A 181 12.05 -10.53 -0.13
C VAL A 181 10.82 -10.14 0.70
N THR A 182 9.62 -10.59 0.34
CA THR A 182 8.40 -10.32 1.13
C THR A 182 8.47 -10.94 2.52
N LEU A 183 8.99 -12.17 2.63
CA LEU A 183 9.19 -12.80 3.93
C LEU A 183 10.29 -12.10 4.74
N MET A 184 11.35 -11.63 4.07
CA MET A 184 12.43 -10.88 4.73
C MET A 184 11.93 -9.55 5.29
N THR A 185 11.18 -8.76 4.53
CA THR A 185 10.64 -7.49 5.01
C THR A 185 9.56 -7.70 6.08
N LEU A 186 8.77 -8.77 6.00
CA LEU A 186 7.81 -9.13 7.05
C LEU A 186 8.53 -9.47 8.37
N ASP A 187 9.57 -10.29 8.30
CA ASP A 187 10.40 -10.67 9.45
C ASP A 187 11.09 -9.44 10.08
N SER A 188 11.66 -8.58 9.24
CA SER A 188 12.26 -7.30 9.63
C SER A 188 11.24 -6.40 10.35
N LEU A 189 10.06 -6.20 9.75
CA LEU A 189 8.99 -5.39 10.33
C LEU A 189 8.52 -5.94 11.68
N LEU A 190 8.32 -7.26 11.77
CA LEU A 190 7.90 -7.92 13.01
C LEU A 190 8.92 -7.72 14.13
N LYS A 191 10.22 -7.86 13.83
CA LYS A 191 11.30 -7.63 14.78
C LYS A 191 11.39 -6.17 15.23
N CYS A 192 11.23 -5.23 14.32
CA CYS A 192 11.35 -3.79 14.57
C CYS A 192 10.11 -3.20 15.24
N ALA A 193 8.96 -3.27 14.56
CA ALA A 193 7.75 -2.58 14.97
C ALA A 193 6.94 -3.37 16.00
N PHE A 194 7.00 -4.70 15.98
CA PHE A 194 6.15 -5.56 16.81
C PHE A 194 6.91 -6.32 17.90
N SER A 195 8.24 -6.18 17.97
CA SER A 195 9.09 -6.95 18.88
C SER A 195 8.78 -8.46 18.85
N TYR A 196 8.44 -8.98 17.68
CA TYR A 196 7.96 -10.35 17.47
C TYR A 196 8.94 -11.09 16.57
N ASN A 197 9.35 -12.29 16.97
CA ASN A 197 10.17 -13.17 16.15
C ASN A 197 9.30 -14.31 15.60
N SER A 198 9.02 -14.29 14.30
CA SER A 198 8.17 -15.28 13.64
C SER A 198 8.95 -16.41 12.99
N ASN A 199 10.25 -16.23 12.73
CA ASN A 199 11.03 -17.09 11.83
C ASN A 199 10.37 -17.32 10.46
N CYS A 200 9.47 -16.40 10.04
CA CYS A 200 8.59 -16.61 8.88
C CYS A 200 9.32 -16.78 7.55
N GLN A 201 10.61 -16.42 7.47
CA GLN A 201 11.37 -16.66 6.27
C GLN A 201 11.57 -18.15 5.96
N TRP A 202 11.53 -19.06 6.95
CA TRP A 202 11.90 -20.48 6.77
C TRP A 202 10.73 -21.39 6.37
N SER A 203 9.50 -20.91 6.44
CA SER A 203 8.31 -21.68 6.14
C SER A 203 7.36 -20.87 5.27
N ALA A 204 6.49 -21.57 4.54
CA ALA A 204 5.39 -20.92 3.86
C ALA A 204 4.54 -20.14 4.89
N SER A 205 4.23 -18.88 4.57
CA SER A 205 3.45 -18.01 5.44
C SER A 205 2.01 -17.93 4.94
N GLU A 206 1.08 -18.56 5.66
CA GLU A 206 -0.35 -18.41 5.38
C GLU A 206 -0.79 -16.95 5.42
N TYR A 207 -0.15 -16.14 6.28
CA TYR A 207 -0.39 -14.70 6.35
C TYR A 207 -0.06 -14.00 5.02
N VAL A 208 1.12 -14.27 4.43
CA VAL A 208 1.53 -13.64 3.16
C VAL A 208 0.61 -14.09 2.02
N SER A 209 0.28 -15.38 1.94
CA SER A 209 -0.64 -15.90 0.92
C SER A 209 -2.04 -15.26 1.02
N ALA A 210 -2.57 -15.13 2.25
CA ALA A 210 -3.86 -14.47 2.48
C ALA A 210 -3.81 -12.97 2.13
N LEU A 211 -2.69 -12.30 2.37
CA LEU A 211 -2.50 -10.89 2.03
C LEU A 211 -2.49 -10.66 0.51
N VAL A 212 -1.81 -11.53 -0.24
CA VAL A 212 -1.84 -11.50 -1.72
C VAL A 212 -3.27 -11.71 -2.22
N GLU A 213 -3.97 -12.72 -1.69
CA GLU A 213 -5.37 -12.98 -2.06
C GLU A 213 -6.29 -11.79 -1.75
N LEU A 214 -6.14 -11.14 -0.59
CA LEU A 214 -6.91 -9.93 -0.27
C LEU A 214 -6.64 -8.79 -1.26
N SER A 215 -5.36 -8.58 -1.60
CA SER A 215 -4.94 -7.53 -2.53
C SER A 215 -5.55 -7.73 -3.91
N ASP A 216 -5.53 -8.97 -4.40
CA ASP A 216 -6.14 -9.36 -5.68
C ASP A 216 -7.64 -9.15 -5.69
N LEU A 217 -8.32 -9.64 -4.65
CA LEU A 217 -9.76 -9.50 -4.52
C LEU A 217 -10.19 -8.03 -4.41
N ILE A 218 -9.39 -7.16 -3.80
CA ILE A 218 -9.66 -5.71 -3.73
C ILE A 218 -9.50 -5.06 -5.10
N ILE A 219 -8.48 -5.42 -5.87
CA ILE A 219 -8.29 -4.87 -7.22
C ILE A 219 -9.36 -5.38 -8.18
N ASP A 220 -9.67 -6.66 -8.14
CA ASP A 220 -10.74 -7.29 -8.94
C ASP A 220 -12.10 -6.63 -8.63
N ARG A 221 -12.37 -6.36 -7.35
CA ARG A 221 -13.58 -5.66 -6.91
C ARG A 221 -13.74 -4.28 -7.53
N ARG A 222 -12.65 -3.54 -7.80
CA ARG A 222 -12.72 -2.20 -8.43
C ARG A 222 -13.18 -2.22 -9.88
N GLN A 223 -12.96 -3.33 -10.58
CA GLN A 223 -13.34 -3.47 -11.99
C GLN A 223 -14.81 -3.93 -12.15
N LYS A 224 -15.43 -4.39 -11.06
CA LYS A 224 -16.78 -4.98 -11.04
C LYS A 224 -17.74 -4.07 -10.28
N ILE A 225 -18.42 -3.15 -10.97
CA ILE A 225 -19.31 -2.14 -10.37
C ILE A 225 -20.35 -2.76 -9.41
N LEU A 226 -20.97 -3.89 -9.79
CA LEU A 226 -21.96 -4.58 -8.93
C LEU A 226 -21.35 -5.03 -7.59
N HIS A 227 -20.05 -5.31 -7.56
CA HIS A 227 -19.34 -5.71 -6.35
C HIS A 227 -19.06 -4.53 -5.42
N HIS A 228 -19.30 -3.28 -5.83
CA HIS A 228 -19.14 -2.13 -4.93
C HIS A 228 -20.24 -2.10 -3.85
N TRP A 229 -21.37 -2.77 -4.08
CA TRP A 229 -22.40 -2.95 -3.06
C TRP A 229 -22.04 -4.13 -2.15
N ASP A 230 -21.67 -3.82 -0.90
CA ASP A 230 -21.22 -4.81 0.09
C ASP A 230 -22.19 -5.98 0.25
N TRP A 231 -23.49 -5.70 0.40
CA TRP A 231 -24.51 -6.74 0.60
C TRP A 231 -24.55 -7.77 -0.53
N PHE A 232 -24.26 -7.34 -1.76
CA PHE A 232 -24.15 -8.20 -2.93
C PHE A 232 -22.81 -8.93 -2.93
N TYR A 233 -21.70 -8.19 -2.78
CA TYR A 233 -20.35 -8.75 -2.78
C TYR A 233 -20.19 -9.90 -1.78
N TRP A 234 -20.71 -9.74 -0.56
CA TRP A 234 -20.61 -10.74 0.49
C TRP A 234 -21.36 -12.05 0.23
N LYS A 235 -22.29 -12.07 -0.74
CA LYS A 235 -23.00 -13.28 -1.18
C LYS A 235 -22.25 -14.01 -2.31
N THR A 236 -21.30 -13.35 -2.96
CA THR A 236 -20.50 -13.93 -4.06
C THR A 236 -19.40 -14.87 -3.55
N GLN A 237 -18.86 -15.70 -4.44
CA GLN A 237 -17.69 -16.53 -4.14
C GLN A 237 -16.45 -15.71 -3.78
N GLN A 238 -16.27 -14.54 -4.43
CA GLN A 238 -15.17 -13.62 -4.12
C GLN A 238 -15.29 -13.05 -2.71
N GLY A 239 -16.50 -12.64 -2.29
CA GLY A 239 -16.74 -12.17 -0.92
C GLY A 239 -16.52 -13.25 0.14
N LYS A 240 -16.84 -14.52 -0.15
CA LYS A 240 -16.53 -15.65 0.74
C LYS A 240 -15.01 -15.87 0.88
N ARG A 241 -14.27 -15.86 -0.23
CA ARG A 241 -12.80 -15.94 -0.24
C ARG A 241 -12.17 -14.77 0.52
N PHE A 242 -12.68 -13.55 0.31
CA PHE A 242 -12.24 -12.35 1.02
C PHE A 242 -12.39 -12.51 2.54
N ARG A 243 -13.53 -13.01 3.02
CA ARG A 243 -13.76 -13.27 4.46
C ARG A 243 -12.82 -14.33 5.02
N LYS A 244 -12.52 -15.39 4.26
CA LYS A 244 -11.54 -16.40 4.68
C LYS A 244 -10.16 -15.77 4.83
N ALA A 245 -9.68 -15.05 3.82
CA ALA A 245 -8.39 -14.38 3.87
C ALA A 245 -8.32 -13.31 4.99
N LEU A 246 -9.41 -12.56 5.23
CA LEU A 246 -9.54 -11.64 6.36
C LEU A 246 -9.33 -12.34 7.71
N SER A 247 -9.96 -13.50 7.90
CA SER A 247 -9.85 -14.25 9.16
C SER A 247 -8.40 -14.64 9.47
N ILE A 248 -7.63 -15.04 8.45
CA ILE A 248 -6.21 -15.41 8.57
C ILE A 248 -5.38 -14.18 8.94
N VAL A 249 -5.47 -13.08 8.19
CA VAL A 249 -4.66 -11.89 8.45
C VAL A 249 -4.99 -11.24 9.80
N HIS A 250 -6.26 -11.24 10.21
CA HIS A 250 -6.68 -10.73 11.51
C HIS A 250 -6.26 -11.64 12.67
N SER A 251 -6.30 -12.97 12.49
CA SER A 251 -5.83 -13.89 13.53
C SER A 251 -4.34 -13.73 13.79
N PHE A 252 -3.55 -13.63 12.72
CA PHE A 252 -2.10 -13.43 12.84
C PHE A 252 -1.76 -12.14 13.61
N THR A 253 -2.37 -11.02 13.24
CA THR A 253 -2.10 -9.73 13.90
C THR A 253 -2.63 -9.69 15.33
N ARG A 254 -3.80 -10.30 15.62
CA ARG A 254 -4.29 -10.48 16.99
C ARG A 254 -3.29 -11.26 17.84
N GLU A 255 -2.74 -12.35 17.32
CA GLU A 255 -1.75 -13.15 18.04
C GLU A 255 -0.50 -12.32 18.38
N VAL A 256 0.03 -11.58 17.41
CA VAL A 256 1.21 -10.71 17.60
C VAL A 256 0.94 -9.67 18.69
N VAL A 257 -0.21 -8.99 18.63
CA VAL A 257 -0.60 -7.98 19.63
C VAL A 257 -0.80 -8.61 21.01
N GLN A 258 -1.49 -9.76 21.09
CA GLN A 258 -1.78 -10.42 22.36
C GLN A 258 -0.51 -10.96 23.03
N LYS A 259 0.40 -11.54 22.26
CA LYS A 259 1.72 -11.95 22.76
C LYS A 259 2.51 -10.77 23.30
N ARG A 260 2.40 -9.60 22.66
CA ARG A 260 3.06 -8.39 23.19
C ARG A 260 2.42 -7.93 24.50
N ARG A 261 1.09 -7.92 24.59
CA ARG A 261 0.36 -7.56 25.82
C ARG A 261 0.77 -8.42 27.00
N SER A 262 0.86 -9.74 26.82
CA SER A 262 1.27 -10.65 27.90
C SER A 262 2.71 -10.42 28.36
N LEU A 263 3.63 -10.11 27.44
CA LEU A 263 5.02 -9.78 27.80
C LEU A 263 5.12 -8.46 28.58
N ILE A 264 4.29 -7.47 28.25
CA ILE A 264 4.24 -6.19 28.98
C ILE A 264 3.68 -6.40 30.39
N SER A 265 2.61 -7.18 30.55
CA SER A 265 1.98 -7.41 31.85
C SER A 265 2.85 -8.23 32.82
N GLN A 266 3.67 -9.14 32.29
CA GLN A 266 4.62 -9.94 33.08
C GLN A 266 5.88 -9.16 33.49
N ARG A 267 6.10 -7.96 32.94
CA ARG A 267 7.33 -7.19 33.20
C ARG A 267 7.29 -6.57 34.59
N LYS A 268 8.25 -6.94 35.45
CA LYS A 268 8.45 -6.32 36.76
C LYS A 268 8.74 -4.82 36.60
N LYS A 269 8.16 -3.96 37.46
CA LYS A 269 8.37 -2.50 37.46
C LYS A 269 9.84 -2.08 37.59
N THR A 270 10.71 -2.97 38.08
CA THR A 270 12.14 -2.76 38.29
C THR A 270 13.01 -3.06 37.05
N ALA A 271 12.43 -3.55 35.96
CA ALA A 271 13.20 -3.85 34.74
C ALA A 271 13.66 -2.54 34.05
N PRO A 272 14.89 -2.47 33.54
CA PRO A 272 15.43 -1.28 32.88
C PRO A 272 14.53 -0.82 31.75
N GLN A 273 14.34 0.49 31.60
CA GLN A 273 13.41 1.08 30.63
C GLN A 273 13.92 0.80 29.21
N ARG A 274 13.21 -0.06 28.47
CA ARG A 274 13.52 -0.32 27.06
C ARG A 274 12.90 0.80 26.21
N LYS A 275 13.58 1.22 25.15
CA LYS A 275 12.98 2.06 24.11
C LYS A 275 11.70 1.38 23.59
N LYS A 276 10.63 2.16 23.45
CA LYS A 276 9.32 1.68 23.00
C LYS A 276 9.33 1.52 21.48
N ASP A 277 8.93 0.35 21.01
CA ASP A 277 8.67 0.11 19.59
C ASP A 277 7.25 0.54 19.21
N PHE A 278 6.89 0.48 17.93
CA PHE A 278 5.56 0.84 17.45
C PHE A 278 4.43 0.11 18.21
N VAL A 279 4.54 -1.19 18.44
CA VAL A 279 3.53 -1.96 19.19
C VAL A 279 3.42 -1.50 20.65
N ASP A 280 4.52 -1.07 21.26
CA ASP A 280 4.48 -0.49 22.61
C ASP A 280 3.77 0.86 22.60
N ILE A 281 3.92 1.63 21.53
CA ILE A 281 3.27 2.93 21.36
C ILE A 281 1.76 2.76 21.18
N ILE A 282 1.29 1.84 20.32
CA ILE A 282 -0.16 1.63 20.18
C ILE A 282 -0.80 1.04 21.46
N LEU A 283 -0.05 0.29 22.26
CA LEU A 283 -0.55 -0.32 23.50
C LEU A 283 -0.51 0.62 24.72
N LEU A 284 0.45 1.56 24.76
CA LEU A 284 0.75 2.33 25.98
C LEU A 284 0.58 3.84 25.84
N SER A 285 0.48 4.37 24.62
CA SER A 285 0.32 5.81 24.42
C SER A 285 -1.07 6.27 24.82
N LYS A 286 -1.12 7.48 25.38
CA LYS A 286 -2.34 8.20 25.75
C LYS A 286 -2.32 9.56 25.08
N ASP A 287 -3.48 10.08 24.75
CA ASP A 287 -3.64 11.45 24.26
C ASP A 287 -3.64 12.47 25.42
N GLU A 288 -3.90 13.75 25.07
CA GLU A 288 -3.92 14.89 25.99
C GLU A 288 -4.95 14.73 27.12
N ASP A 289 -6.04 13.97 26.86
CA ASP A 289 -7.09 13.67 27.82
C ASP A 289 -6.80 12.39 28.65
N GLY A 290 -5.61 11.81 28.47
CA GLY A 290 -5.19 10.58 29.15
C GLY A 290 -5.84 9.31 28.60
N GLN A 291 -6.49 9.37 27.44
CA GLN A 291 -7.19 8.26 26.80
C GLN A 291 -6.26 7.50 25.84
N GLY A 292 -6.27 6.17 25.95
CA GLY A 292 -5.55 5.29 25.04
C GLY A 292 -6.33 5.00 23.75
N LEU A 293 -5.78 4.10 22.94
CA LEU A 293 -6.51 3.48 21.84
C LEU A 293 -7.39 2.34 22.37
N THR A 294 -8.58 2.15 21.80
CA THR A 294 -9.41 0.96 22.09
C THR A 294 -8.79 -0.30 21.48
N ASP A 295 -9.25 -1.49 21.87
CA ASP A 295 -8.75 -2.74 21.31
C ASP A 295 -9.03 -2.85 19.80
N GLU A 296 -10.17 -2.35 19.33
CA GLU A 296 -10.50 -2.26 17.90
C GLU A 296 -9.55 -1.31 17.16
N GLU A 297 -9.23 -0.16 17.76
CA GLU A 297 -8.28 0.80 17.20
C GLU A 297 -6.87 0.22 17.14
N ILE A 298 -6.43 -0.46 18.19
CA ILE A 298 -5.12 -1.13 18.25
C ILE A 298 -5.04 -2.20 17.17
N GLN A 299 -6.09 -3.01 17.00
CA GLN A 299 -6.16 -4.03 15.97
C GLN A 299 -6.14 -3.42 14.55
N ALA A 300 -6.85 -2.31 14.33
CA ALA A 300 -6.86 -1.58 13.07
C ALA A 300 -5.47 -1.00 12.71
N GLU A 301 -4.80 -0.37 13.67
CA GLU A 301 -3.43 0.13 13.47
C GLU A 301 -2.44 -1.03 13.25
N ALA A 302 -2.51 -2.10 14.05
CA ALA A 302 -1.66 -3.27 13.87
C ALA A 302 -1.81 -3.88 12.46
N ASN A 303 -3.03 -4.10 11.98
CA ASN A 303 -3.30 -4.57 10.62
C ASN A 303 -2.71 -3.63 9.55
N THR A 304 -2.89 -2.32 9.73
CA THR A 304 -2.45 -1.30 8.77
C THR A 304 -0.94 -1.21 8.68
N PHE A 305 -0.25 -1.18 9.81
CA PHE A 305 1.20 -1.09 9.83
C PHE A 305 1.86 -2.40 9.45
N MET A 306 1.25 -3.56 9.78
CA MET A 306 1.71 -4.85 9.28
C MET A 306 1.69 -4.85 7.76
N PHE A 307 0.56 -4.53 7.11
CA PHE A 307 0.47 -4.47 5.65
C PHE A 307 1.40 -3.41 5.02
N ALA A 308 1.25 -2.14 5.43
CA ALA A 308 1.94 -1.04 4.78
C ALA A 308 3.46 -1.08 4.97
N GLY A 309 3.94 -1.69 6.07
CA GLY A 309 5.34 -1.70 6.45
C GLY A 309 6.22 -2.70 5.70
N HIS A 310 5.67 -3.83 5.23
CA HIS A 310 6.48 -4.88 4.58
C HIS A 310 6.21 -5.05 3.08
N ASP A 311 4.94 -4.99 2.65
CA ASP A 311 4.57 -5.29 1.27
C ASP A 311 5.05 -4.17 0.32
N THR A 312 5.05 -2.92 0.80
CA THR A 312 5.57 -1.77 0.05
C THR A 312 7.09 -1.78 -0.08
N THR A 313 7.82 -2.15 0.99
CA THR A 313 9.28 -2.23 0.96
C THR A 313 9.76 -3.43 0.17
N ALA A 314 9.04 -4.56 0.22
CA ALA A 314 9.32 -5.74 -0.61
C ALA A 314 9.27 -5.39 -2.10
N SER A 315 8.19 -4.74 -2.55
CA SER A 315 8.07 -4.23 -3.91
C SER A 315 9.24 -3.32 -4.28
N ALA A 316 9.58 -2.35 -3.42
CA ALA A 316 10.64 -1.40 -3.70
C ALA A 316 12.02 -2.06 -3.81
N ILE A 317 12.34 -3.03 -2.95
CA ILE A 317 13.58 -3.79 -2.96
C ILE A 317 13.65 -4.65 -4.23
N CYS A 318 12.61 -5.45 -4.52
CA CYS A 318 12.59 -6.32 -5.71
C CYS A 318 12.80 -5.53 -7.00
N TRP A 319 12.11 -4.40 -7.17
CA TRP A 319 12.29 -3.56 -8.37
C TRP A 319 13.67 -2.90 -8.42
N THR A 320 14.26 -2.55 -7.28
CA THR A 320 15.63 -2.00 -7.22
C THR A 320 16.66 -3.03 -7.62
N LEU A 321 16.58 -4.23 -7.05
CA LEU A 321 17.48 -5.34 -7.40
C LEU A 321 17.31 -5.76 -8.87
N TYR A 322 16.08 -5.80 -9.39
CA TYR A 322 15.81 -6.05 -10.81
C TYR A 322 16.47 -5.01 -11.72
N ASN A 323 16.33 -3.72 -11.39
CA ASN A 323 16.93 -2.65 -12.18
C ASN A 323 18.46 -2.74 -12.16
N LEU A 324 19.07 -3.03 -11.01
CA LEU A 324 20.52 -3.19 -10.89
C LEU A 324 21.03 -4.45 -11.61
N ALA A 325 20.28 -5.56 -11.57
CA ALA A 325 20.61 -6.76 -12.32
C ALA A 325 20.63 -6.51 -13.85
N ARG A 326 19.80 -5.58 -14.33
CA ARG A 326 19.76 -5.16 -15.75
C ARG A 326 20.84 -4.15 -16.16
N HIS A 327 21.55 -3.57 -15.20
CA HIS A 327 22.52 -2.51 -15.45
C HIS A 327 23.80 -2.76 -14.64
N GLU A 328 24.61 -3.69 -15.12
CA GLU A 328 25.84 -4.14 -14.46
C GLU A 328 26.76 -3.00 -14.02
N HIS A 329 26.97 -1.99 -14.88
CA HIS A 329 27.79 -0.82 -14.53
C HIS A 329 27.30 -0.09 -13.26
N TYR A 330 25.99 0.08 -13.09
CA TYR A 330 25.44 0.70 -11.88
C TYR A 330 25.49 -0.25 -10.68
N GLN A 331 25.30 -1.54 -10.92
CA GLN A 331 25.45 -2.57 -9.90
C GLN A 331 26.87 -2.57 -9.31
N GLU A 332 27.88 -2.53 -10.16
CA GLU A 332 29.28 -2.57 -9.76
C GLU A 332 29.70 -1.28 -9.05
N ARG A 333 29.22 -0.13 -9.51
CA ARG A 333 29.48 1.14 -8.82
C ARG A 333 28.83 1.20 -7.43
N CYS A 334 27.62 0.67 -7.27
CA CYS A 334 27.02 0.50 -5.93
C CYS A 334 27.82 -0.49 -5.08
N ARG A 335 28.31 -1.59 -5.67
CA ARG A 335 29.13 -2.57 -4.96
C ARG A 335 30.42 -1.95 -4.45
N GLN A 336 31.14 -1.22 -5.30
CA GLN A 336 32.37 -0.53 -4.91
C GLN A 336 32.12 0.46 -3.77
N GLU A 337 31.05 1.26 -3.84
CA GLU A 337 30.66 2.17 -2.75
C GLU A 337 30.47 1.43 -1.41
N VAL A 338 29.85 0.25 -1.44
CA VAL A 338 29.67 -0.57 -0.23
C VAL A 338 30.97 -1.24 0.21
N MET A 339 31.83 -1.67 -0.73
CA MET A 339 33.15 -2.22 -0.39
C MET A 339 34.03 -1.17 0.29
N ASP A 340 34.08 0.05 -0.24
CA ASP A 340 34.82 1.18 0.33
C ASP A 340 34.33 1.50 1.76
N LEU A 341 33.01 1.46 1.97
CA LEU A 341 32.41 1.63 3.29
C LEU A 341 32.85 0.56 4.31
N MET A 342 33.10 -0.67 3.83
CA MET A 342 33.42 -1.85 4.64
C MET A 342 34.92 -2.06 4.86
N GLN A 343 35.78 -1.28 4.19
CA GLN A 343 37.24 -1.41 4.34
C GLN A 343 37.66 -1.31 5.82
N GLY A 344 38.47 -2.26 6.26
CA GLY A 344 39.01 -2.31 7.63
C GLY A 344 38.00 -2.70 8.72
N ARG A 345 36.85 -3.29 8.35
CA ARG A 345 35.86 -3.79 9.33
C ARG A 345 35.86 -5.31 9.40
N ASP A 346 35.88 -5.83 10.62
CA ASP A 346 35.73 -7.27 10.90
C ASP A 346 34.33 -7.81 10.55
N ARG A 347 33.32 -6.94 10.62
CA ARG A 347 31.91 -7.30 10.41
C ARG A 347 31.33 -6.62 9.18
N GLN A 348 30.68 -7.41 8.34
CA GLN A 348 29.89 -6.93 7.20
C GLN A 348 28.47 -6.55 7.63
N GLU A 349 28.38 -5.62 8.57
CA GLU A 349 27.13 -5.05 9.06
C GLU A 349 27.08 -3.55 8.77
N ILE A 350 25.94 -3.08 8.28
CA ILE A 350 25.68 -1.64 8.07
C ILE A 350 25.23 -1.04 9.42
N GLU A 351 25.81 0.10 9.80
CA GLU A 351 25.35 0.88 10.95
C GLU A 351 24.45 2.05 10.52
N TRP A 352 23.80 2.73 11.47
CA TRP A 352 22.91 3.84 11.13
C TRP A 352 23.65 5.01 10.46
N GLU A 353 24.83 5.33 10.97
CA GLU A 353 25.69 6.42 10.51
C GLU A 353 26.17 6.17 9.06
N ASP A 354 26.31 4.91 8.67
CA ASP A 354 26.72 4.50 7.33
C ASP A 354 25.67 4.76 6.26
N LEU A 355 24.38 4.82 6.63
CA LEU A 355 23.30 5.07 5.65
C LEU A 355 23.46 6.40 4.90
N SER A 356 24.16 7.36 5.52
CA SER A 356 24.49 8.65 4.90
C SER A 356 25.66 8.57 3.92
N LYS A 357 26.49 7.52 4.01
CA LYS A 357 27.68 7.27 3.20
C LYS A 357 27.41 6.34 2.00
N LEU A 358 26.14 6.13 1.67
CA LEU A 358 25.68 5.37 0.50
C LEU A 358 24.96 6.27 -0.53
N PRO A 359 25.55 7.40 -0.97
CA PRO A 359 24.87 8.36 -1.84
C PRO A 359 24.50 7.76 -3.21
N PHE A 360 25.39 7.00 -3.85
CA PHE A 360 25.16 6.42 -5.16
C PHE A 360 24.12 5.29 -5.10
N THR A 361 24.22 4.38 -4.14
CA THR A 361 23.21 3.36 -3.87
C THR A 361 21.85 4.00 -3.60
N THR A 362 21.82 5.11 -2.85
CA THR A 362 20.59 5.90 -2.63
C THR A 362 20.04 6.49 -3.93
N MET A 363 20.88 6.97 -4.85
CA MET A 363 20.44 7.45 -6.16
C MET A 363 19.78 6.34 -6.97
N CYS A 364 20.37 5.14 -7.02
CA CYS A 364 19.79 3.98 -7.71
C CYS A 364 18.45 3.55 -7.09
N ILE A 365 18.35 3.52 -5.76
CA ILE A 365 17.09 3.26 -5.05
C ILE A 365 16.02 4.30 -5.45
N ARG A 366 16.37 5.59 -5.46
CA ARG A 366 15.42 6.66 -5.80
C ARG A 366 14.98 6.58 -7.25
N GLU A 367 15.88 6.27 -8.16
CA GLU A 367 15.54 6.10 -9.58
C GLU A 367 14.65 4.87 -9.79
N SER A 368 14.92 3.78 -9.08
CA SER A 368 14.02 2.62 -9.06
C SER A 368 12.63 2.98 -8.53
N LEU A 369 12.53 3.74 -7.43
CA LEU A 369 11.26 4.24 -6.90
C LEU A 369 10.52 5.18 -7.86
N ARG A 370 11.23 5.90 -8.74
CA ARG A 370 10.63 6.70 -9.81
C ARG A 370 10.04 5.80 -10.89
N LEU A 371 10.83 4.85 -11.39
CA LEU A 371 10.42 3.94 -12.47
C LEU A 371 9.35 2.92 -12.04
N HIS A 372 9.40 2.53 -10.76
CA HIS A 372 8.64 1.42 -10.19
C HIS A 372 8.18 1.75 -8.75
N SER A 373 7.48 2.87 -8.59
CA SER A 373 6.90 3.24 -7.29
C SER A 373 6.01 2.11 -6.74
N PRO A 374 6.21 1.63 -5.49
CA PRO A 374 5.37 0.58 -4.92
C PRO A 374 3.88 0.93 -4.97
N VAL A 375 3.52 2.19 -4.70
CA VAL A 375 2.16 2.69 -4.86
C VAL A 375 2.08 3.51 -6.14
N GLN A 376 1.22 3.08 -7.07
CA GLN A 376 1.10 3.68 -8.41
C GLN A 376 0.20 4.92 -8.45
N ALA A 377 -0.79 4.99 -7.56
CA ALA A 377 -1.72 6.09 -7.45
C ALA A 377 -2.36 6.15 -6.06
N VAL A 378 -2.77 7.35 -5.66
CA VAL A 378 -3.55 7.56 -4.43
C VAL A 378 -4.77 8.42 -4.72
N THR A 379 -5.88 8.14 -4.04
CA THR A 379 -7.15 8.83 -4.26
C THR A 379 -7.56 9.67 -3.06
N ARG A 380 -8.27 10.78 -3.28
CA ARG A 380 -8.79 11.70 -2.27
C ARG A 380 -10.15 12.24 -2.69
N LYS A 381 -10.95 12.65 -1.73
CA LYS A 381 -12.09 13.56 -1.92
C LYS A 381 -11.86 14.80 -1.06
N TYR A 382 -12.40 15.93 -1.50
CA TYR A 382 -12.31 17.18 -0.77
C TYR A 382 -13.70 17.65 -0.34
N THR A 383 -13.78 18.22 0.87
CA THR A 383 -15.02 18.77 1.43
C THR A 383 -15.38 20.15 0.89
N GLN A 384 -14.49 20.71 0.05
CA GLN A 384 -14.65 21.96 -0.69
C GLN A 384 -13.97 21.84 -2.06
N ASP A 385 -14.20 22.84 -2.91
CA ASP A 385 -13.56 22.95 -4.21
C ASP A 385 -12.05 23.19 -4.05
N ILE A 386 -11.22 22.57 -4.90
CA ILE A 386 -9.77 22.78 -4.93
C ILE A 386 -9.38 23.44 -6.24
N ALA A 387 -8.86 24.66 -6.15
CA ALA A 387 -8.30 25.39 -7.28
C ALA A 387 -7.03 24.69 -7.80
N LEU A 388 -6.90 24.62 -9.12
CA LEU A 388 -5.76 24.08 -9.86
C LEU A 388 -5.23 25.16 -10.83
N PRO A 389 -4.03 24.99 -11.39
CA PRO A 389 -3.50 25.92 -12.39
C PRO A 389 -4.42 26.08 -13.62
N GLY A 390 -4.48 27.29 -14.16
CA GLY A 390 -5.20 27.63 -15.40
C GLY A 390 -6.71 27.63 -15.25
N ASP A 391 -7.25 28.29 -14.21
CA ASP A 391 -8.68 28.42 -13.89
C ASP A 391 -9.46 27.10 -13.82
N ARG A 392 -8.74 26.01 -13.54
CA ARG A 392 -9.33 24.69 -13.34
C ARG A 392 -9.65 24.47 -11.88
N THR A 393 -10.67 23.68 -11.61
CA THR A 393 -11.11 23.39 -10.26
C THR A 393 -11.54 21.93 -10.15
N VAL A 394 -11.07 21.23 -9.12
CA VAL A 394 -11.69 19.98 -8.71
C VAL A 394 -12.91 20.32 -7.85
N PRO A 395 -14.14 19.99 -8.29
CA PRO A 395 -15.33 20.25 -7.50
C PRO A 395 -15.37 19.37 -6.25
N LYS A 396 -15.93 19.92 -5.17
CA LYS A 396 -16.25 19.22 -3.93
C LYS A 396 -16.88 17.86 -4.22
N GLY A 397 -16.39 16.83 -3.54
CA GLY A 397 -16.94 15.48 -3.64
C GLY A 397 -16.56 14.69 -4.90
N ALA A 398 -15.86 15.27 -5.89
CA ALA A 398 -15.19 14.49 -6.92
C ALA A 398 -14.01 13.70 -6.32
N ILE A 399 -13.74 12.52 -6.87
CA ILE A 399 -12.59 11.70 -6.47
C ILE A 399 -11.37 12.18 -7.26
N SER A 400 -10.38 12.74 -6.59
CA SER A 400 -9.10 13.07 -7.18
C SER A 400 -8.17 11.87 -7.12
N LEU A 401 -7.71 11.37 -8.26
CA LEU A 401 -6.69 10.34 -8.38
C LEU A 401 -5.36 11.01 -8.74
N VAL A 402 -4.46 11.07 -7.77
CA VAL A 402 -3.08 11.50 -7.98
C VAL A 402 -2.30 10.31 -8.53
N SER A 403 -1.91 10.39 -9.80
CA SER A 403 -1.14 9.34 -10.46
C SER A 403 0.35 9.54 -10.16
N ILE A 404 0.85 8.81 -9.16
CA ILE A 404 2.29 8.81 -8.83
C ILE A 404 3.08 8.32 -10.04
N TYR A 405 2.65 7.22 -10.66
CA TYR A 405 3.29 6.68 -11.87
C TYR A 405 3.37 7.72 -13.00
N GLY A 406 2.25 8.36 -13.34
CA GLY A 406 2.21 9.35 -14.41
C GLY A 406 3.04 10.59 -14.08
N THR A 407 3.09 11.01 -12.81
CA THR A 407 3.97 12.11 -12.36
C THR A 407 5.44 11.75 -12.51
N HIS A 408 5.82 10.52 -12.13
CA HIS A 408 7.18 10.01 -12.22
C HIS A 408 7.66 9.68 -13.64
N HIS A 409 6.73 9.55 -14.60
CA HIS A 409 7.02 9.27 -16.00
C HIS A 409 6.62 10.41 -16.93
N ASN A 410 6.30 11.59 -16.39
CA ASN A 410 5.89 12.72 -17.20
C ASN A 410 7.09 13.23 -18.04
N PRO A 411 7.06 13.09 -19.38
CA PRO A 411 8.20 13.42 -20.22
C PRO A 411 8.50 14.94 -20.26
N VAL A 412 7.55 15.79 -19.86
CA VAL A 412 7.77 17.23 -19.74
C VAL A 412 8.60 17.55 -18.50
N VAL A 413 8.34 16.84 -17.39
CA VAL A 413 8.99 17.07 -16.10
C VAL A 413 10.36 16.41 -16.04
N TRP A 414 10.49 15.18 -16.51
CA TRP A 414 11.72 14.40 -16.33
C TRP A 414 12.80 14.66 -17.37
N LYS A 415 12.58 15.61 -18.28
CA LYS A 415 13.65 16.29 -19.03
C LYS A 415 14.41 17.28 -18.15
N ASN A 416 13.74 17.90 -17.17
CA ASN A 416 14.33 18.87 -16.25
C ASN A 416 13.64 18.79 -14.86
N PRO A 417 14.09 17.89 -13.96
CA PRO A 417 13.31 17.45 -12.81
C PRO A 417 13.30 18.43 -11.60
N HIS A 418 13.55 19.72 -11.80
CA HIS A 418 13.55 20.70 -10.70
C HIS A 418 12.16 21.09 -10.18
N ALA A 419 11.08 20.61 -10.81
CA ALA A 419 9.72 20.90 -10.38
C ALA A 419 9.42 20.32 -8.97
N SER A 420 8.90 21.16 -8.09
CA SER A 420 8.38 20.74 -6.78
C SER A 420 7.32 19.64 -6.95
N HIS A 421 7.36 18.61 -6.12
CA HIS A 421 6.43 17.46 -6.19
C HIS A 421 6.55 16.59 -7.46
N ALA A 422 7.64 16.70 -8.23
CA ALA A 422 7.94 15.76 -9.32
C ALA A 422 8.23 14.34 -8.82
N PHE A 423 8.88 14.20 -7.66
CA PHE A 423 9.24 12.91 -7.07
C PHE A 423 8.50 12.66 -5.74
N ILE A 424 7.37 11.96 -5.82
CA ILE A 424 6.48 11.68 -4.68
C ILE A 424 6.20 10.18 -4.39
N PRO A 425 7.21 9.27 -4.35
CA PRO A 425 6.96 7.84 -4.07
C PRO A 425 6.36 7.60 -2.67
N PHE A 426 6.57 8.51 -1.73
CA PHE A 426 6.04 8.47 -0.37
C PHE A 426 4.85 9.43 -0.16
N SER A 427 4.21 9.88 -1.26
CA SER A 427 3.25 10.98 -1.27
C SER A 427 3.88 12.29 -0.74
N SER A 428 3.07 13.33 -0.56
CA SER A 428 3.46 14.60 0.08
C SER A 428 2.33 15.15 0.96
N GLY A 429 2.62 16.22 1.69
CA GLY A 429 1.69 16.95 2.54
C GLY A 429 1.27 16.21 3.81
N PRO A 430 0.16 16.61 4.45
CA PRO A 430 -0.27 16.07 5.76
C PRO A 430 -0.47 14.55 5.74
N ARG A 431 -0.91 14.01 4.60
CA ARG A 431 -1.20 12.58 4.40
C ARG A 431 -0.01 11.84 3.75
N ASN A 432 1.23 12.27 3.98
CA ASN A 432 2.44 11.59 3.52
C ASN A 432 2.70 10.28 4.28
N CYS A 433 3.60 9.45 3.75
CA CYS A 433 4.02 8.21 4.40
C CYS A 433 4.74 8.50 5.73
N ILE A 434 4.18 7.99 6.83
CA ILE A 434 4.79 8.09 8.15
C ILE A 434 6.07 7.23 8.27
N GLY A 435 6.11 6.11 7.55
CA GLY A 435 7.21 5.14 7.56
C GLY A 435 8.33 5.44 6.54
N GLN A 436 8.35 6.61 5.90
CA GLN A 436 9.33 6.91 4.83
C GLN A 436 10.78 6.70 5.27
N LYS A 437 11.15 7.15 6.48
CA LYS A 437 12.52 7.01 7.00
C LYS A 437 12.86 5.55 7.32
N PHE A 438 11.90 4.80 7.85
CA PHE A 438 12.04 3.35 8.08
C PHE A 438 12.31 2.62 6.76
N ALA A 439 11.45 2.85 5.76
CA ALA A 439 11.56 2.22 4.45
C ALA A 439 12.91 2.53 3.78
N LEU A 440 13.33 3.80 3.74
CA LEU A 440 14.60 4.17 3.11
C LEU A 440 15.83 3.58 3.83
N ALA A 441 15.77 3.42 5.15
CA ALA A 441 16.83 2.75 5.90
C ALA A 441 16.87 1.25 5.56
N GLU A 442 15.72 0.57 5.58
CA GLU A 442 15.63 -0.86 5.21
C GLU A 442 16.12 -1.10 3.77
N LEU A 443 15.65 -0.31 2.80
CA LEU A 443 16.07 -0.42 1.40
C LEU A 443 17.59 -0.28 1.26
N ARG A 444 18.22 0.68 1.92
CA ARG A 444 19.67 0.89 1.83
C ARG A 444 20.44 -0.28 2.40
N VAL A 445 20.05 -0.78 3.59
CA VAL A 445 20.72 -1.94 4.21
C VAL A 445 20.61 -3.17 3.32
N VAL A 446 19.39 -3.49 2.89
CA VAL A 446 19.13 -4.71 2.11
C VAL A 446 19.86 -4.64 0.77
N VAL A 447 19.66 -3.55 0.00
CA VAL A 447 20.30 -3.42 -1.32
C VAL A 447 21.82 -3.42 -1.20
N ALA A 448 22.40 -2.64 -0.26
CA ALA A 448 23.85 -2.58 -0.09
C ALA A 448 24.46 -3.96 0.21
N LEU A 449 23.90 -4.69 1.19
CA LEU A 449 24.40 -6.01 1.57
C LEU A 449 24.16 -7.07 0.50
N THR A 450 23.04 -6.99 -0.22
CA THR A 450 22.77 -7.92 -1.33
C THR A 450 23.80 -7.75 -2.43
N LEU A 451 24.11 -6.51 -2.81
CA LEU A 451 25.16 -6.24 -3.78
C LEU A 451 26.53 -6.65 -3.21
N LEU A 452 26.88 -6.32 -1.97
CA LEU A 452 28.18 -6.73 -1.43
C LEU A 452 28.45 -8.25 -1.56
N ARG A 453 27.41 -9.10 -1.47
CA ARG A 453 27.54 -10.55 -1.37
C ARG A 453 27.15 -11.32 -2.63
N PHE A 454 26.44 -10.69 -3.57
CA PHE A 454 25.96 -11.35 -4.78
C PHE A 454 26.14 -10.44 -6.00
N ARG A 455 26.54 -11.06 -7.11
CA ARG A 455 26.30 -10.52 -8.45
C ARG A 455 24.94 -11.01 -8.92
N LEU A 456 24.14 -10.08 -9.44
CA LEU A 456 22.77 -10.31 -9.88
C LEU A 456 22.68 -10.15 -11.38
N THR A 457 22.04 -11.10 -12.07
CA THR A 457 21.64 -10.93 -13.47
C THR A 457 20.17 -11.29 -13.66
N PRO A 458 19.50 -10.83 -14.74
CA PRO A 458 18.08 -11.10 -14.94
C PRO A 458 17.80 -12.61 -15.03
N GLY A 459 16.86 -13.09 -14.22
CA GLY A 459 16.39 -14.47 -14.25
C GLY A 459 15.25 -14.67 -15.24
N VAL A 460 14.80 -15.92 -15.35
CA VAL A 460 13.73 -16.33 -16.27
C VAL A 460 12.67 -17.08 -15.48
N ASN A 461 11.39 -16.78 -15.71
CA ASN A 461 10.31 -17.58 -15.14
C ASN A 461 10.31 -18.96 -15.85
N PRO A 462 10.44 -20.10 -15.15
CA PRO A 462 10.48 -21.43 -15.77
C PRO A 462 9.22 -21.82 -16.55
N GLU A 463 8.05 -21.31 -16.15
CA GLU A 463 6.76 -21.61 -16.77
C GLU A 463 6.46 -20.71 -17.97
N LEU A 464 6.84 -19.43 -17.88
CA LEU A 464 6.51 -18.41 -18.89
C LEU A 464 7.65 -18.10 -19.87
N GLY A 465 8.85 -18.59 -19.59
CA GLY A 465 10.06 -18.32 -20.38
C GLY A 465 10.48 -16.85 -20.37
N SER A 466 11.41 -16.52 -21.28
CA SER A 466 11.86 -15.13 -21.50
C SER A 466 10.90 -14.41 -22.45
N ARG A 467 10.47 -13.21 -22.09
CA ARG A 467 9.60 -12.37 -22.94
C ARG A 467 10.42 -11.27 -23.60
N SER A 468 10.29 -11.10 -24.91
CA SER A 468 11.00 -10.06 -25.69
C SER A 468 10.72 -8.61 -25.23
N GLY A 469 9.61 -8.38 -24.52
CA GLY A 469 9.23 -7.07 -23.96
C GLY A 469 9.64 -6.84 -22.50
N GLY A 470 10.39 -7.76 -21.88
CA GLY A 470 10.75 -7.70 -20.47
C GLY A 470 9.59 -8.00 -19.52
N VAL A 471 9.79 -7.65 -18.24
CA VAL A 471 8.82 -7.93 -17.17
C VAL A 471 7.63 -6.95 -17.24
N ARG A 472 6.41 -7.49 -17.17
CA ARG A 472 5.18 -6.68 -17.12
C ARG A 472 4.81 -6.34 -15.68
N ARG A 473 4.47 -5.07 -15.46
CA ARG A 473 4.01 -4.53 -14.18
C ARG A 473 2.60 -5.02 -13.86
N LEU A 474 2.37 -5.46 -12.63
CA LEU A 474 1.09 -5.93 -12.12
C LEU A 474 0.66 -5.11 -10.89
N PRO A 475 -0.29 -4.17 -11.01
CA PRO A 475 -0.76 -3.36 -9.88
C PRO A 475 -1.72 -4.15 -8.96
N GLN A 476 -1.26 -4.59 -7.79
CA GLN A 476 -2.02 -5.37 -6.79
C GLN A 476 -1.99 -4.67 -5.42
N LEU A 477 -2.56 -3.45 -5.34
CA LEU A 477 -2.34 -2.45 -4.27
C LEU A 477 -0.91 -1.92 -4.17
N VAL A 478 0.07 -2.82 -4.14
CA VAL A 478 1.48 -2.55 -4.39
C VAL A 478 1.90 -3.05 -5.78
N LEU A 479 3.00 -2.54 -6.32
CA LEU A 479 3.49 -2.90 -7.64
C LEU A 479 4.21 -4.26 -7.61
N ARG A 480 3.61 -5.26 -8.26
CA ARG A 480 4.19 -6.59 -8.50
C ARG A 480 4.52 -6.77 -9.98
N ALA A 481 4.90 -7.97 -10.37
CA ALA A 481 5.17 -8.36 -11.75
C ALA A 481 4.33 -9.56 -12.16
N GLU A 482 3.83 -9.55 -13.41
CA GLU A 482 3.20 -10.74 -14.00
C GLU A 482 4.24 -11.86 -14.09
N GLY A 483 3.96 -13.00 -13.46
CA GLY A 483 4.89 -14.13 -13.41
C GLY A 483 6.07 -13.94 -12.45
N GLY A 484 6.03 -12.94 -11.56
CA GLY A 484 7.09 -12.68 -10.59
C GLY A 484 8.30 -11.93 -11.17
N LEU A 485 9.26 -11.64 -10.30
CA LEU A 485 10.53 -11.01 -10.65
C LEU A 485 11.67 -11.98 -10.38
N TRP A 486 12.24 -12.54 -11.44
CA TRP A 486 13.28 -13.56 -11.34
C TRP A 486 14.68 -12.96 -11.45
N LEU A 487 15.61 -13.47 -10.64
CA LEU A 487 17.04 -13.17 -10.72
C LEU A 487 17.87 -14.46 -10.76
N GLN A 488 19.00 -14.37 -11.46
CA GLN A 488 20.11 -15.30 -11.28
C GLN A 488 21.04 -14.75 -10.20
N LEU A 489 21.43 -15.63 -9.27
CA LEU A 489 22.31 -15.31 -8.15
C LEU A 489 23.68 -15.93 -8.38
N GLU A 490 24.72 -15.10 -8.30
CA GLU A 490 26.11 -15.53 -8.24
C GLU A 490 26.71 -15.03 -6.91
N PRO A 491 26.97 -15.92 -5.93
CA PRO A 491 27.63 -15.55 -4.68
C PRO A 491 29.04 -15.03 -4.96
N LEU A 492 29.41 -13.93 -4.32
CA LEU A 492 30.75 -13.37 -4.41
C LEU A 492 31.58 -13.86 -3.22
N ILE A 493 32.77 -14.40 -3.52
CA ILE A 493 33.78 -14.70 -2.51
C ILE A 493 34.54 -13.40 -2.24
N LEU A 494 34.37 -12.84 -1.05
CA LEU A 494 35.14 -11.69 -0.60
C LEU A 494 36.50 -12.21 -0.11
N HIS A 495 37.44 -12.42 -1.03
CA HIS A 495 38.84 -12.60 -0.67
C HIS A 495 39.37 -11.25 -0.16
N ASN A 496 40.02 -11.25 1.02
CA ASN A 496 40.70 -10.13 1.70
C ASN A 496 39.95 -9.41 2.82
N LEU A 497 39.61 -10.13 3.91
CA LEU A 497 39.44 -9.48 5.22
C LEU A 497 40.18 -10.19 6.39
N ASP A 498 40.83 -11.33 6.14
CA ASP A 498 41.60 -12.07 7.17
C ASP A 498 43.13 -11.84 7.10
N GLU A 499 43.60 -10.92 6.25
CA GLU A 499 45.01 -10.50 6.18
C GLU A 499 45.15 -9.00 6.52
N CYS A 500 45.01 -8.65 7.80
CA CYS A 500 45.64 -7.47 8.42
C CYS A 500 45.76 -7.67 9.93
#